data_AF-A0A535LHP8-F1
#
_entry.id   AF-A0A535LHP8-F1
#
_cell.length_a   1.000
_cell.length_b   1.000
_cell.length_c   1.000
_cell.angle_alpha   90.00
_cell.angle_beta   90.00
_cell.angle_gamma   90.00
#
_symmetry.space_group_name_H-M   'P 1'
#
loop_
_entity.id
_entity.type
_entity.pdbx_description
1 polymer ?
#
loop_
_entity_poly.entity_id
_entity_poly.type
_entity_poly.pdbx_seq_one_letter_code
_entity_poly.pdbx_strand_id
1 'polypeptide(L)'
;MRQDGKSISGNFQGLGMVGSLTGTVNSSGRVHFIVKHGAGSLILDGEIRIGGDIEGTFYAVDQHGQNIAEYGLWSARSASSW
;
A
#
# COMPACT_ATOMS: atom_id res chain seq x y z
N MET A 1 5.67 -5.18 -9.96
CA MET A 1 4.27 -4.72 -9.79
C MET A 1 3.56 -4.92 -11.12
N ARG A 2 2.32 -5.38 -11.11
CA ARG A 2 1.48 -5.54 -12.31
C ARG A 2 0.22 -4.68 -12.14
N GLN A 3 -0.15 -3.97 -13.19
CA GLN A 3 -1.38 -3.17 -13.24
C GLN A 3 -2.31 -3.75 -14.30
N ASP A 4 -3.59 -3.86 -13.95
CA ASP A 4 -4.67 -4.22 -14.86
C ASP A 4 -5.84 -3.25 -14.64
N GLY A 5 -5.97 -2.28 -15.54
CA GLY A 5 -6.87 -1.14 -15.37
C GLY A 5 -6.58 -0.34 -14.09
N LYS A 6 -7.54 -0.34 -13.16
CA LYS A 6 -7.44 0.34 -11.85
C LYS A 6 -6.83 -0.55 -10.77
N SER A 7 -6.65 -1.84 -11.02
CA SER A 7 -6.16 -2.80 -10.04
C SER A 7 -4.64 -2.92 -10.12
N ILE A 8 -3.99 -2.95 -8.97
CA ILE A 8 -2.55 -3.16 -8.82
C ILE A 8 -2.30 -4.40 -7.96
N SER A 9 -1.32 -5.20 -8.35
CA SER A 9 -0.80 -6.29 -7.53
C SER A 9 0.72 -6.36 -7.57
N GLY A 10 1.33 -6.95 -6.55
CA GLY A 10 2.76 -7.11 -6.47
C GLY A 10 3.24 -7.67 -5.14
N ASN A 11 4.53 -7.48 -4.87
CA ASN A 11 5.13 -7.79 -3.59
C ASN A 11 5.35 -6.48 -2.82
N PHE A 12 5.08 -6.52 -1.52
CA PHE A 12 5.40 -5.48 -0.58
C PHE A 12 6.65 -5.88 0.20
N GLN A 13 7.57 -4.94 0.34
CA GLN A 13 8.70 -5.03 1.23
C GLN A 13 8.88 -3.66 1.90
N GLY A 14 8.67 -3.60 3.21
CA GLY A 14 8.68 -2.36 3.97
C GLY A 14 8.16 -2.57 5.38
N LEU A 15 8.43 -1.63 6.29
CA LEU A 15 7.95 -1.69 7.68
C LEU A 15 8.32 -3.00 8.41
N GLY A 16 9.47 -3.60 8.04
CA GLY A 16 9.91 -4.90 8.59
C GLY A 16 9.13 -6.12 8.08
N MET A 17 8.26 -5.96 7.07
CA MET A 17 7.40 -7.00 6.53
C MET A 17 7.68 -7.29 5.07
N VAL A 18 7.40 -8.54 4.67
CA VAL A 18 7.37 -8.98 3.27
C VAL A 18 6.05 -9.70 3.03
N GLY A 19 5.32 -9.33 1.98
CA GLY A 19 4.01 -9.91 1.70
C GLY A 19 3.48 -9.61 0.32
N SER A 20 2.33 -10.19 -0.03
CA SER A 20 1.62 -9.84 -1.26
C SER A 20 0.86 -8.52 -1.08
N LEU A 21 0.99 -7.63 -2.06
CA LEU A 21 0.25 -6.39 -2.17
C LEU A 21 -0.82 -6.53 -3.25
N THR A 22 -2.02 -6.08 -2.92
CA THR A 22 -3.11 -5.84 -3.88
C THR A 22 -3.72 -4.48 -3.61
N GLY A 23 -4.35 -3.86 -4.60
CA GLY A 23 -5.12 -2.65 -4.34
C GLY A 23 -5.56 -1.95 -5.59
N THR A 24 -5.92 -0.68 -5.44
CA THR A 24 -6.42 0.13 -6.55
C THR A 24 -5.74 1.50 -6.61
N VAL A 25 -5.72 2.05 -7.81
CA VAL A 25 -5.35 3.45 -8.08
C VAL A 25 -6.44 4.07 -8.91
N ASN A 26 -6.90 5.26 -8.50
CA ASN A 26 -7.90 6.00 -9.23
C ASN A 26 -7.26 7.08 -10.14
N SER A 27 -8.08 7.75 -10.96
CA SER A 27 -7.61 8.77 -11.90
C SER A 27 -7.09 10.05 -11.22
N SER A 28 -7.37 10.26 -9.94
CA SER A 28 -6.80 11.37 -9.15
C SER A 28 -5.48 11.00 -8.48
N GLY A 29 -4.93 9.82 -8.75
CA GLY A 29 -3.69 9.34 -8.15
C GLY A 29 -3.84 8.89 -6.69
N ARG A 30 -5.06 8.70 -6.17
CA ARG A 30 -5.25 8.10 -4.85
C ARG A 30 -5.05 6.60 -4.94
N VAL A 31 -4.34 6.08 -3.95
CA VAL A 31 -4.05 4.65 -3.83
C VAL A 31 -4.73 4.09 -2.59
N HIS A 32 -5.17 2.85 -2.70
CA HIS A 32 -5.62 2.03 -1.59
C HIS A 32 -4.99 0.65 -1.75
N PHE A 33 -4.00 0.34 -0.93
CA PHE A 33 -3.31 -0.94 -0.96
C PHE A 33 -3.60 -1.76 0.30
N ILE A 34 -3.66 -3.08 0.10
CA ILE A 34 -3.85 -4.09 1.12
C ILE A 34 -2.63 -5.01 1.06
N VAL A 35 -1.91 -5.09 2.16
CA VAL A 35 -0.79 -6.01 2.35
C VAL A 35 -1.20 -7.04 3.37
N LYS A 36 -1.21 -8.33 2.98
CA LYS A 36 -1.51 -9.41 3.93
C LYS A 36 -0.36 -9.59 4.91
N HIS A 37 -0.66 -9.68 6.20
CA HIS A 37 0.31 -9.88 7.27
C HIS A 37 -0.26 -10.83 8.33
N GLY A 38 0.30 -12.05 8.43
CA GLY A 38 -0.22 -13.08 9.31
C GLY A 38 -1.71 -13.37 9.04
N ALA A 39 -2.53 -13.32 10.09
CA ALA A 39 -3.99 -13.44 9.97
C ALA A 39 -4.69 -12.12 9.59
N GLY A 40 -3.99 -10.98 9.69
CA GLY A 40 -4.55 -9.64 9.45
C GLY A 40 -4.08 -9.03 8.15
N SER A 41 -4.22 -7.70 8.05
CA SER A 41 -3.74 -6.92 6.91
C SER A 41 -3.29 -5.54 7.32
N LEU A 42 -2.34 -4.99 6.58
CA LEU A 42 -2.03 -3.57 6.60
C LEU A 42 -2.79 -2.90 5.46
N ILE A 43 -3.52 -1.84 5.79
CA ILE A 43 -4.16 -0.97 4.81
C ILE A 43 -3.29 0.26 4.65
N LEU A 44 -2.92 0.57 3.41
CA LEU A 44 -2.07 1.71 3.05
C LEU A 44 -2.86 2.61 2.10
N ASP A 45 -3.31 3.74 2.62
CA ASP A 45 -3.95 4.79 1.84
C ASP A 45 -2.95 5.89 1.54
N GLY A 46 -3.00 6.48 0.35
CA GLY A 46 -2.06 7.53 -0.03
C GLY A 46 -2.35 8.19 -1.37
N GLU A 47 -1.43 9.06 -1.77
CA GLU A 47 -1.49 9.78 -3.03
C GLU A 47 -0.16 9.68 -3.79
N ILE A 48 -0.25 9.46 -5.09
CA ILE A 48 0.90 9.55 -6.00
C ILE A 48 1.28 11.03 -6.14
N ARG A 49 2.54 11.35 -5.85
CA ARG A 49 3.14 12.68 -5.97
C ARG A 49 3.85 12.84 -7.32
N ILE A 50 4.18 14.10 -7.64
CA ILE A 50 5.03 14.43 -8.80
C ILE A 50 6.37 13.69 -8.64
N GLY A 51 6.81 12.98 -9.68
CA GLY A 51 7.98 12.09 -9.62
C GLY A 51 7.65 10.61 -9.38
N GLY A 52 6.37 10.27 -9.17
CA GLY A 52 5.90 8.89 -9.04
C GLY A 52 6.05 8.30 -7.64
N ASP A 53 6.53 9.09 -6.67
CA ASP A 53 6.54 8.71 -5.26
C ASP A 53 5.11 8.60 -4.73
N ILE A 54 4.93 7.78 -3.69
CA ILE A 54 3.65 7.62 -3.00
C ILE A 54 3.85 7.93 -1.54
N GLU A 55 2.95 8.71 -0.95
CA GLU A 55 2.98 9.07 0.47
C GLU A 55 1.57 8.97 1.05
N GLY A 56 1.48 8.56 2.32
CA GLY A 56 0.20 8.49 3.00
C GLY A 56 0.26 7.88 4.39
N THR A 57 -0.87 7.32 4.81
CA THR A 57 -1.05 6.70 6.14
C THR A 57 -1.33 5.23 6.00
N PHE A 58 -0.94 4.47 7.02
CA PHE A 58 -1.35 3.08 7.15
C PHE A 58 -2.13 2.87 8.44
N TYR A 59 -2.95 1.82 8.45
CA TYR A 59 -3.49 1.23 9.66
C TYR A 59 -3.56 -0.30 9.53
N ALA A 60 -3.40 -1.00 10.64
CA ALA A 60 -3.52 -2.46 10.67
C ALA A 60 -4.93 -2.89 11.06
N VAL A 61 -5.37 -3.99 10.44
CA VAL A 61 -6.62 -4.67 10.76
C VAL A 61 -6.37 -6.14 11.09
N ASP A 62 -7.20 -6.71 11.96
CA ASP A 62 -7.20 -8.14 12.25
C ASP A 62 -7.86 -8.94 11.11
N GLN A 63 -7.98 -10.26 11.31
CA GLN A 63 -8.61 -11.19 10.35
C GLN A 63 -10.10 -10.92 10.09
N HIS A 64 -10.76 -10.14 10.95
CA HIS A 64 -12.15 -9.73 10.83
C HIS A 64 -12.29 -8.33 10.24
N GLY A 65 -11.18 -7.68 9.86
CA GLY A 65 -11.15 -6.32 9.35
C GLY A 65 -11.29 -5.25 10.44
N GLN A 66 -11.17 -5.62 11.71
CA GLN A 66 -11.24 -4.66 12.81
C GLN A 66 -9.88 -3.96 12.99
N ASN A 67 -9.91 -2.64 13.12
CA ASN A 67 -8.70 -1.86 13.35
C ASN A 67 -8.09 -2.21 14.72
N ILE A 68 -6.79 -2.52 14.75
CA ILE A 68 -6.06 -2.92 15.96
C ILE A 68 -5.24 -1.79 16.60
N ALA A 69 -5.59 -0.54 16.31
CA ALA A 69 -4.95 0.68 16.81
C ALA A 69 -3.45 0.84 16.46
N GLU A 70 -2.96 0.11 15.46
CA GLU A 70 -1.64 0.32 14.87
C GLU A 70 -1.80 1.20 13.61
N TYR A 71 -1.13 2.35 13.60
CA TYR A 71 -1.21 3.34 12.53
C TYR A 71 0.10 4.08 12.38
N GLY A 72 0.31 4.68 11.22
CA GLY A 72 1.50 5.49 10.98
C GLY A 72 1.54 6.10 9.59
N LEU A 73 2.68 6.71 9.29
CA LEU A 73 2.98 7.25 7.96
C LEU A 73 3.77 6.21 7.16
N TRP A 74 3.59 6.22 5.85
CA TRP A 74 4.41 5.43 4.93
C TRP A 74 4.73 6.24 3.67
N SER A 75 5.83 5.87 3.03
CA SER A 75 6.15 6.35 1.69
C SER A 75 6.82 5.25 0.87
N ALA A 76 6.59 5.27 -0.44
CA ALA A 76 7.29 4.45 -1.40
C ALA A 76 7.91 5.36 -2.46
N ARG A 77 9.21 5.19 -2.70
CA ARG A 77 9.95 5.99 -3.68
C ARG A 77 9.93 5.31 -5.03
N SER A 78 9.76 6.09 -6.10
CA SER A 78 9.93 5.57 -7.45
C SER A 78 11.41 5.24 -7.67
N ALA A 79 11.70 4.04 -8.15
CA ALA A 79 13.05 3.71 -8.58
C ALA A 79 13.25 4.35 -9.96
N SER A 80 13.94 5.48 -10.02
CA SER A 80 14.43 6.03 -11.29
C SER A 80 15.77 5.36 -11.63
N SER A 81 15.77 4.56 -12.71
CA SER A 81 17.01 4.13 -13.36
C SER A 81 17.39 5.18 -14.39
N TRP A 82 18.54 5.83 -14.20
CA TRP A 82 19.20 6.67 -15.21
C TRP A 82 20.02 5.80 -16.16
#